data_AF-A0AAE5HEK5-F1
#
_entry.id   AF-A0AAE5HEK5-F1
#
_cell.length_a   1.000
_cell.length_b   1.000
_cell.length_c   1.000
_cell.angle_alpha   90.00
_cell.angle_beta   90.00
_cell.angle_gamma   90.00
#
_symmetry.space_group_name_H-M   'P 1'
#
loop_
_entity.id
_entity.type
_entity.pdbx_description
1 polymer ?
#
loop_
_entity_poly.entity_id
_entity_poly.type
_entity_poly.pdbx_seq_one_letter_code
_entity_poly.pdbx_strand_id
1 'polypeptide(L)'
;MTLPREDPLAAVSPLDGRYARRTAPLSGYASESALMRARTEVEVEYLIALADLPETPIELDTDAISALREIVSEFDGADARLIKELEVNGAHGYTATNHDVKAIEYFVRIRLDESPATEDAERLYPWIHFGLTSEDVNNLAHRLLVGGAMEDVLIPAAIDLRDQLTDIAQEYRDVPMLARTHGQPATPTTFGKEMAVYASRLGTAVARAQSATDDLSGKLAGASGTYAAHVAAYPSIDWQVFSESFVDTLGLEHTRLSTQVNPCDDLATLFDAVRSINNILIDLDRDMWLYISDRYLGQETVAGETGSSTMPHKVNPIDFENSEGNLSKANSDLTFLADYITTSRLQRDLSDSTVKRNIGAAFSHCLIGYGKTEAGLDKIVPNEHVMREELANTPEIIGEAVQTILRREGDTEAYERVKELTRGQHVTIEDFHDLFASLDVDDDVKTELQALTPETYIGLASDLVNEI
;
A
#
# COMPACT_ATOMS: atom_id res chain seq x y z
N MET A 1 -24.99 11.73 27.93
CA MET A 1 -24.07 10.61 28.27
C MET A 1 -22.71 11.00 27.74
N THR A 2 -21.73 11.23 28.60
CA THR A 2 -20.33 11.36 28.18
C THR A 2 -19.75 9.95 28.13
N LEU A 3 -19.52 9.44 26.93
CA LEU A 3 -18.79 8.19 26.72
C LEU A 3 -17.35 8.36 27.22
N PRO A 4 -16.72 7.34 27.83
CA PRO A 4 -15.30 7.40 28.17
C PRO A 4 -14.47 7.51 26.87
N ARG A 5 -13.30 8.15 26.93
CA ARG A 5 -12.43 8.30 25.74
C ARG A 5 -11.95 6.97 25.15
N GLU A 6 -11.93 5.92 25.96
CA GLU A 6 -11.57 4.57 25.54
C GLU A 6 -12.68 3.87 24.73
N ASP A 7 -13.91 4.40 24.72
CA ASP A 7 -15.00 3.85 23.91
C ASP A 7 -14.76 4.19 22.42
N PRO A 8 -14.79 3.21 21.50
CA PRO A 8 -14.63 3.47 20.06
C PRO A 8 -15.64 4.47 19.49
N LEU A 9 -16.82 4.62 20.10
CA LEU A 9 -17.82 5.63 19.71
C LEU A 9 -17.44 7.05 20.14
N ALA A 10 -16.48 7.19 21.06
CA ALA A 10 -15.89 8.46 21.49
C ALA A 10 -14.58 8.79 20.74
N ALA A 11 -14.08 7.89 19.88
CA ALA A 11 -12.87 8.12 19.10
C ALA A 11 -13.05 9.33 18.15
N VAL A 12 -12.07 10.23 18.16
CA VAL A 12 -12.07 11.41 17.29
C VAL A 12 -11.75 11.01 15.84
N SER A 13 -10.78 10.11 15.67
CA SER A 13 -10.45 9.54 14.37
C SER A 13 -11.40 8.39 14.05
N PRO A 14 -11.94 8.30 12.82
CA PRO A 14 -12.73 7.15 12.42
C PRO A 14 -11.88 5.87 12.32
N LEU A 15 -10.55 5.99 12.21
CA LEU A 15 -9.60 4.87 12.12
C LEU A 15 -9.62 4.02 13.40
N ASP A 16 -9.79 4.65 14.57
CA ASP A 16 -9.84 3.99 15.88
C ASP A 16 -11.27 3.79 16.39
N GLY A 17 -12.27 4.24 15.63
CA GLY A 17 -13.70 4.13 15.94
C GLY A 17 -14.43 3.27 14.91
N ARG A 18 -15.10 3.94 13.96
CA ARG A 18 -15.91 3.30 12.91
C ARG A 18 -15.17 2.19 12.16
N TYR A 19 -13.87 2.37 11.90
CA TYR A 19 -13.04 1.45 11.13
C TYR A 19 -12.04 0.67 11.98
N ALA A 20 -12.12 0.72 13.31
CA ALA A 20 -11.16 0.07 14.22
C ALA A 20 -10.93 -1.41 13.90
N ARG A 21 -12.00 -2.13 13.54
CA ARG A 21 -11.88 -3.56 13.17
C ARG A 21 -11.05 -3.78 11.89
N ARG A 22 -11.09 -2.84 10.95
CA ARG A 22 -10.34 -2.92 9.68
C ARG A 22 -8.89 -2.49 9.86
N THR A 23 -8.61 -1.58 10.79
CA THR A 23 -7.28 -1.05 11.07
C THR A 23 -6.53 -1.84 12.15
N ALA A 24 -7.22 -2.72 12.88
CA ALA A 24 -6.64 -3.55 13.94
C ALA A 24 -5.34 -4.30 13.56
N PRO A 25 -5.19 -4.88 12.34
CA PRO A 25 -3.93 -5.52 11.93
C PRO A 25 -2.71 -4.58 11.99
N LEU A 26 -2.90 -3.27 11.79
CA LEU A 26 -1.82 -2.29 11.86
C LEU A 26 -1.45 -1.87 13.28
N SER A 27 -2.26 -2.19 14.30
CA SER A 27 -2.01 -1.74 15.67
C SER A 27 -0.66 -2.21 16.24
N GLY A 28 -0.20 -3.40 15.80
CA GLY A 28 1.11 -3.96 16.14
C GLY A 28 2.30 -3.24 15.50
N TYR A 29 2.05 -2.28 14.60
CA TYR A 29 3.07 -1.53 13.85
C TYR A 29 2.91 0.00 13.99
N ALA A 30 1.67 0.48 14.08
CA ALA A 30 1.32 1.90 13.99
C ALA A 30 1.04 2.58 15.34
N SER A 31 0.97 1.82 16.44
CA SER A 31 0.59 2.34 17.74
C SER A 31 1.79 2.83 18.56
N GLU A 32 1.53 3.65 19.58
CA GLU A 32 2.56 4.06 20.54
C GLU A 32 3.19 2.85 21.25
N SER A 33 2.38 1.83 21.55
CA SER A 33 2.85 0.57 22.14
C SER A 33 3.79 -0.17 21.21
N ALA A 34 3.50 -0.19 19.90
CA ALA A 34 4.37 -0.79 18.89
C ALA A 34 5.70 -0.02 18.79
N LEU A 35 5.66 1.31 18.83
CA LEU A 35 6.85 2.16 18.87
C LEU A 35 7.70 1.90 20.12
N MET A 36 7.08 1.73 21.28
CA MET A 36 7.79 1.34 22.51
C MET A 36 8.46 -0.02 22.35
N ARG A 37 7.75 -1.04 21.84
CA ARG A 37 8.31 -2.38 21.60
C ARG A 37 9.51 -2.34 20.66
N ALA A 38 9.39 -1.70 19.49
CA ALA A 38 10.48 -1.65 18.51
C ALA A 38 11.69 -0.84 18.99
N ARG A 39 11.48 0.20 19.82
CA ARG A 39 12.59 0.90 20.46
C ARG A 39 13.29 0.03 21.50
N THR A 40 12.53 -0.74 22.28
CA THR A 40 13.09 -1.75 23.20
C THR A 40 13.90 -2.79 22.44
N GLU A 41 13.39 -3.28 21.31
CA GLU A 41 14.10 -4.22 20.42
C GLU A 41 15.46 -3.68 19.98
N VAL A 42 15.51 -2.44 19.49
CA VAL A 42 16.77 -1.82 19.06
C VAL A 42 17.75 -1.65 20.22
N GLU A 43 17.30 -1.25 21.41
CA GLU A 43 18.17 -1.12 22.59
C GLU A 43 18.71 -2.47 23.07
N VAL A 44 17.87 -3.51 23.06
CA VAL A 44 18.23 -4.86 23.47
C VAL A 44 19.24 -5.47 22.50
N GLU A 45 18.96 -5.45 21.20
CA GLU A 45 19.89 -6.01 20.21
C GLU A 45 21.19 -5.20 20.14
N TYR A 46 21.15 -3.88 20.37
CA TYR A 46 22.37 -3.07 20.46
C TYR A 46 23.25 -3.47 21.65
N LEU A 47 22.65 -3.72 22.82
CA LEU A 47 23.39 -4.22 23.98
C LEU A 47 24.02 -5.58 23.72
N ILE A 48 23.30 -6.48 23.04
CA ILE A 48 23.83 -7.79 22.62
C ILE A 48 25.00 -7.60 21.66
N ALA A 49 24.86 -6.77 20.63
CA ALA A 49 25.92 -6.49 19.67
C ALA A 49 27.17 -5.86 20.31
N LEU A 50 27.01 -5.00 21.33
CA LEU A 50 28.14 -4.47 22.09
C LEU A 50 28.88 -5.54 22.89
N ALA A 51 28.20 -6.57 23.39
CA ALA A 51 28.81 -7.68 24.12
C ALA A 51 29.63 -8.62 23.21
N ASP A 52 29.36 -8.63 21.91
CA ASP A 52 30.16 -9.38 20.93
C ASP A 52 31.50 -8.69 20.59
N LEU A 53 31.69 -7.44 21.00
CA LEU A 53 32.95 -6.71 20.80
C LEU A 53 34.00 -7.11 21.86
N PRO A 54 35.19 -7.61 21.46
CA PRO A 54 36.21 -8.05 22.40
C PRO A 54 36.82 -6.90 23.24
N GLU A 55 36.66 -5.65 22.79
CA GLU A 55 37.11 -4.46 23.53
C GLU A 55 36.18 -4.07 24.67
N THR A 56 34.92 -4.51 24.66
CA THR A 56 33.99 -4.21 25.76
C THR A 56 34.15 -5.25 26.88
N PRO A 57 34.03 -4.86 28.15
CA PRO A 57 34.06 -5.78 29.28
C PRO A 57 32.71 -6.47 29.52
N ILE A 58 31.76 -6.39 28.58
CA ILE A 58 30.45 -7.00 28.73
C ILE A 58 30.54 -8.45 28.25
N GLU A 59 30.31 -9.39 29.15
CA GLU A 59 30.09 -10.79 28.78
C GLU A 59 28.60 -11.12 28.94
N LEU A 60 27.98 -11.68 27.91
CA LEU A 60 26.62 -12.22 27.95
C LEU A 60 26.69 -13.69 27.54
N ASP A 61 26.22 -14.58 28.42
CA ASP A 61 26.05 -15.98 28.06
C ASP A 61 24.72 -16.21 27.32
N THR A 62 24.48 -17.45 26.89
CA THR A 62 23.28 -17.79 26.12
C THR A 62 22.00 -17.50 26.90
N ASP A 63 21.98 -17.74 28.22
CA ASP A 63 20.81 -17.53 29.06
C ASP A 63 20.51 -16.02 29.22
N ALA A 64 21.54 -15.19 29.40
CA ALA A 64 21.39 -13.73 29.45
C ALA A 64 20.91 -13.15 28.11
N ILE A 65 21.44 -13.63 26.97
CA ILE A 65 20.98 -13.22 25.63
C ILE A 65 19.51 -13.63 25.43
N SER A 66 19.13 -14.84 25.82
CA SER A 66 17.73 -15.29 25.76
C SER A 66 16.82 -14.43 26.62
N ALA A 67 17.20 -14.14 27.87
CA ALA A 67 16.41 -13.27 28.75
C ALA A 67 16.26 -11.85 28.21
N LEU A 68 17.30 -11.29 27.59
CA LEU A 68 17.25 -10.00 26.92
C LEU A 68 16.22 -10.00 25.77
N ARG A 69 16.25 -11.02 24.92
CA ARG A 69 15.29 -11.16 23.80
C ARG A 69 13.87 -11.44 24.27
N GLU A 70 13.70 -12.12 25.39
CA GLU A 70 12.39 -12.34 26.03
C GLU A 70 11.70 -11.02 26.41
N ILE A 71 12.45 -9.97 26.77
CA ILE A 71 11.90 -8.62 27.02
C ILE A 71 11.11 -8.11 25.81
N VAL A 72 11.55 -8.44 24.59
CA VAL A 72 10.93 -8.01 23.35
C VAL A 72 9.82 -8.97 22.91
N SER A 73 10.10 -10.28 22.93
CA SER A 73 9.14 -11.29 22.43
C SER A 73 7.91 -11.45 23.32
N GLU A 74 8.04 -11.18 24.62
CA GLU A 74 6.93 -11.21 25.58
C GLU A 74 6.35 -9.81 25.87
N PHE A 75 6.81 -8.76 25.17
CA PHE A 75 6.38 -7.39 25.40
C PHE A 75 4.85 -7.24 25.29
N ASP A 76 4.22 -6.72 26.34
CA ASP A 76 2.76 -6.63 26.41
C ASP A 76 2.23 -5.22 26.76
N GLY A 77 0.92 -5.14 26.96
CA GLY A 77 0.27 -3.87 27.31
C GLY A 77 0.62 -3.37 28.72
N ALA A 78 1.02 -4.23 29.65
CA ALA A 78 1.50 -3.83 30.97
C ALA A 78 2.88 -3.20 30.87
N ASP A 79 3.77 -3.74 30.02
CA ASP A 79 5.08 -3.16 29.72
C ASP A 79 4.94 -1.76 29.11
N ALA A 80 4.08 -1.60 28.11
CA ALA A 80 3.80 -0.30 27.51
C ALA A 80 3.27 0.72 28.53
N ARG A 81 2.40 0.29 29.45
CA ARG A 81 1.91 1.14 30.55
C ARG A 81 3.02 1.50 31.54
N LEU A 82 3.91 0.57 31.86
CA LEU A 82 5.05 0.82 32.75
C LEU A 82 6.00 1.86 32.13
N ILE A 83 6.34 1.72 30.84
CA ILE A 83 7.13 2.72 30.11
C ILE A 83 6.44 4.09 30.18
N LYS A 84 5.12 4.14 29.96
CA LYS A 84 4.39 5.41 30.03
C LYS A 84 4.35 6.01 31.43
N GLU A 85 4.26 5.18 32.46
CA GLU A 85 4.31 5.60 33.86
C GLU A 85 5.69 6.18 34.21
N LEU A 86 6.77 5.52 33.78
CA LEU A 86 8.16 6.00 33.92
C LEU A 86 8.36 7.35 33.22
N GLU A 87 7.74 7.55 32.06
CA GLU A 87 7.81 8.80 31.31
C GLU A 87 7.11 9.96 32.03
N VAL A 88 5.87 9.75 32.48
CA VAL A 88 4.96 10.81 32.92
C VAL A 88 5.01 11.07 34.43
N ASN A 89 5.01 10.02 35.24
CA ASN A 89 4.86 10.10 36.69
C ASN A 89 6.15 9.70 37.44
N GLY A 90 7.00 8.88 36.80
CA GLY A 90 8.10 8.19 37.46
C GLY A 90 7.59 6.93 38.18
N ALA A 91 8.40 5.88 38.18
CA ALA A 91 8.07 4.60 38.79
C ALA A 91 9.34 3.86 39.22
N HIS A 92 9.22 2.84 40.09
CA HIS A 92 10.34 1.98 40.49
C HIS A 92 11.58 2.75 41.00
N GLY A 93 11.36 3.86 41.73
CA GLY A 93 12.43 4.69 42.28
C GLY A 93 13.03 5.70 41.29
N TYR A 94 12.62 5.68 40.01
CA TYR A 94 12.99 6.68 39.01
C TYR A 94 12.02 7.87 39.02
N THR A 95 12.55 9.08 38.85
CA THR A 95 11.75 10.28 38.59
C THR A 95 11.23 10.29 37.15
N ALA A 96 10.08 10.93 36.91
CA ALA A 96 9.53 11.12 35.57
C ALA A 96 10.59 11.63 34.58
N THR A 97 10.77 10.92 33.46
CA THR A 97 11.81 11.27 32.48
C THR A 97 11.39 12.44 31.60
N ASN A 98 10.08 12.61 31.34
CA ASN A 98 9.54 13.45 30.27
C ASN A 98 10.23 13.21 28.90
N HIS A 99 10.76 12.01 28.70
CA HIS A 99 11.47 11.59 27.51
C HIS A 99 11.28 10.08 27.31
N ASP A 100 10.70 9.71 26.18
CA ASP A 100 10.28 8.34 25.84
C ASP A 100 11.46 7.34 25.79
N VAL A 101 12.53 7.62 25.04
CA VAL A 101 13.70 6.72 24.96
C VAL A 101 14.37 6.51 26.32
N LYS A 102 14.43 7.56 27.16
CA LYS A 102 14.98 7.43 28.52
C LYS A 102 14.09 6.57 29.43
N ALA A 103 12.77 6.60 29.24
CA ALA A 103 11.85 5.72 29.96
C ALA A 103 12.05 4.26 29.55
N ILE A 104 12.35 3.99 28.27
CA ILE A 104 12.69 2.66 27.76
C ILE A 104 14.01 2.16 28.37
N GLU A 105 15.05 3.00 28.47
CA GLU A 105 16.29 2.63 29.16
C GLU A 105 16.00 2.13 30.59
N TYR A 106 15.17 2.84 31.35
CA TYR A 106 14.78 2.41 32.70
C TYR A 106 13.92 1.15 32.72
N PHE A 107 13.02 1.00 31.74
CA PHE A 107 12.24 -0.22 31.58
C PHE A 107 13.15 -1.45 31.37
N VAL A 108 14.15 -1.36 30.48
CA VAL A 108 15.09 -2.46 30.26
C VAL A 108 15.85 -2.81 31.54
N ARG A 109 16.27 -1.80 32.33
CA ARG A 109 16.90 -2.05 33.65
C ARG A 109 16.00 -2.83 34.60
N ILE A 110 14.73 -2.41 34.73
CA ILE A 110 13.76 -3.10 35.59
C ILE A 110 13.60 -4.56 35.16
N ARG A 111 13.47 -4.83 33.86
CA ARG A 111 13.30 -6.20 33.35
C ARG A 111 14.57 -7.05 33.54
N LEU A 112 15.75 -6.45 33.46
CA LEU A 112 17.01 -7.12 33.78
C LEU A 112 17.12 -7.47 35.28
N ASP A 113 16.71 -6.58 36.18
CA ASP A 113 16.66 -6.87 37.64
C ASP A 113 15.71 -8.01 38.00
N GLU A 114 14.63 -8.18 37.23
CA GLU A 114 13.62 -9.22 37.43
C GLU A 114 14.05 -10.59 36.90
N SER A 115 15.03 -10.63 36.00
CA SER A 115 15.46 -11.88 35.36
C SER A 115 16.52 -12.62 36.19
N PRO A 116 16.30 -13.89 36.55
CA PRO A 116 17.31 -14.69 37.25
C PRO A 116 18.52 -15.03 36.35
N ALA A 117 18.41 -14.88 35.03
CA ALA A 117 19.49 -15.15 34.08
C ALA A 117 20.54 -14.02 34.02
N THR A 118 20.26 -12.87 34.63
CA THR A 118 21.15 -11.71 34.67
C THR A 118 21.56 -11.39 36.10
N GLU A 119 22.16 -12.37 36.79
CA GLU A 119 22.79 -12.19 38.10
C GLU A 119 23.89 -11.12 37.97
N ASP A 120 23.74 -9.98 38.67
CA ASP A 120 24.52 -8.73 38.48
C ASP A 120 24.12 -7.86 37.27
N ALA A 121 22.82 -7.68 37.04
CA ALA A 121 22.26 -6.78 36.01
C ALA A 121 22.81 -5.35 36.05
N GLU A 122 23.16 -4.83 37.24
CA GLU A 122 23.68 -3.46 37.42
C GLU A 122 24.93 -3.18 36.56
N ARG A 123 25.76 -4.20 36.29
CA ARG A 123 26.94 -4.06 35.42
C ARG A 123 26.58 -3.68 33.98
N LEU A 124 25.37 -4.00 33.52
CA LEU A 124 24.87 -3.73 32.17
C LEU A 124 24.29 -2.32 32.04
N TYR A 125 23.93 -1.66 33.16
CA TYR A 125 23.21 -0.39 33.14
C TYR A 125 23.92 0.76 32.42
N PRO A 126 25.26 0.90 32.50
CA PRO A 126 26.00 1.91 31.74
C PRO A 126 26.05 1.63 30.23
N TRP A 127 25.69 0.42 29.80
CA TRP A 127 25.80 -0.06 28.43
C TRP A 127 24.49 0.06 27.64
N ILE A 128 23.36 0.09 28.33
CA ILE A 128 22.06 0.43 27.71
C ILE A 128 22.15 1.86 27.18
N HIS A 129 21.81 2.07 25.91
CA HIS A 129 21.95 3.34 25.21
C HIS A 129 23.40 3.88 25.09
N PHE A 130 24.43 3.04 25.19
CA PHE A 130 25.83 3.48 25.18
C PHE A 130 26.23 4.16 23.87
N GLY A 131 26.67 5.42 23.95
CA GLY A 131 27.12 6.22 22.79
C GLY A 131 26.01 6.66 21.83
N LEU A 132 24.80 6.09 21.97
CA LEU A 132 23.66 6.38 21.12
C LEU A 132 23.11 7.79 21.35
N THR A 133 22.38 8.28 20.35
CA THR A 133 21.38 9.33 20.51
C THR A 133 19.99 8.73 20.36
N SER A 134 18.95 9.38 20.90
CA SER A 134 17.55 8.95 20.75
C SER A 134 17.16 8.65 19.29
N GLU A 135 17.76 9.34 18.32
CA GLU A 135 17.50 9.06 16.91
C GLU A 135 18.14 7.80 16.35
N ASP A 136 19.24 7.30 16.90
CA ASP A 136 19.75 5.99 16.49
C ASP A 136 18.66 4.94 16.76
N VAL A 137 17.99 5.02 17.91
CA VAL A 137 16.88 4.14 18.28
C VAL A 137 15.62 4.43 17.47
N ASN A 138 15.18 5.70 17.41
CA ASN A 138 13.92 6.08 16.76
C ASN A 138 13.89 5.74 15.27
N ASN A 139 14.98 6.02 14.54
CA ASN A 139 14.97 5.83 13.09
C ASN A 139 14.85 4.35 12.72
N LEU A 140 15.60 3.48 13.42
CA LEU A 140 15.57 2.03 13.25
C LEU A 140 14.20 1.47 13.65
N ALA A 141 13.69 1.84 14.82
CA ALA A 141 12.37 1.41 15.27
C ALA A 141 11.26 1.79 14.28
N HIS A 142 11.28 3.00 13.73
CA HIS A 142 10.30 3.39 12.71
C HIS A 142 10.36 2.51 11.45
N ARG A 143 11.56 2.10 11.01
CA ARG A 143 11.73 1.27 9.80
C ARG A 143 11.34 -0.18 10.04
N LEU A 144 11.65 -0.75 11.20
CA LEU A 144 11.15 -2.06 11.61
C LEU A 144 9.61 -2.09 11.57
N LEU A 145 8.96 -1.05 12.10
CA LEU A 145 7.51 -0.96 12.11
C LEU A 145 6.90 -0.72 10.74
N VAL A 146 7.52 0.14 9.93
CA VAL A 146 7.05 0.41 8.55
C VAL A 146 7.25 -0.81 7.66
N GLY A 147 8.41 -1.47 7.73
CA GLY A 147 8.70 -2.71 7.02
C GLY A 147 7.70 -3.80 7.38
N GLY A 148 7.53 -4.09 8.67
CA GLY A 148 6.53 -5.07 9.13
C GLY A 148 5.10 -4.71 8.72
N ALA A 149 4.68 -3.44 8.79
CA ALA A 149 3.34 -3.04 8.31
C ALA A 149 3.16 -3.26 6.80
N MET A 150 4.22 -3.08 6.01
CA MET A 150 4.20 -3.32 4.58
C MET A 150 4.15 -4.82 4.28
N GLU A 151 5.07 -5.59 4.83
CA GLU A 151 5.24 -7.03 4.58
C GLU A 151 4.07 -7.87 5.10
N ASP A 152 3.59 -7.58 6.31
CA ASP A 152 2.60 -8.43 6.97
C ASP A 152 1.16 -8.01 6.67
N VAL A 153 0.94 -6.78 6.18
CA VAL A 153 -0.42 -6.21 6.06
C VAL A 153 -0.70 -5.61 4.69
N LEU A 154 0.02 -4.57 4.27
CA LEU A 154 -0.37 -3.81 3.07
C LEU A 154 -0.03 -4.51 1.75
N ILE A 155 1.16 -5.10 1.62
CA ILE A 155 1.57 -5.81 0.42
C ILE A 155 0.72 -7.07 0.21
N PRO A 156 0.47 -7.92 1.23
CA PRO A 156 -0.45 -9.05 1.09
C PRO A 156 -1.84 -8.63 0.62
N ALA A 157 -2.44 -7.59 1.23
CA ALA A 157 -3.76 -7.10 0.81
C ALA A 157 -3.78 -6.58 -0.63
N ALA A 158 -2.71 -5.96 -1.11
CA ALA A 158 -2.59 -5.52 -2.51
C ALA A 158 -2.36 -6.69 -3.47
N ILE A 159 -1.68 -7.75 -3.04
CA ILE A 159 -1.51 -9.00 -3.78
C ILE A 159 -2.86 -9.71 -3.93
N ASP A 160 -3.63 -9.82 -2.86
CA ASP A 160 -4.95 -10.47 -2.89
C ASP A 160 -5.88 -9.76 -3.89
N LEU A 161 -5.88 -8.42 -3.93
CA LEU A 161 -6.60 -7.64 -4.94
C LEU A 161 -6.13 -7.89 -6.37
N ARG A 162 -4.81 -7.99 -6.60
CA ARG A 162 -4.25 -8.32 -7.91
C ARG A 162 -4.72 -9.70 -8.36
N ASP A 163 -4.71 -10.67 -7.45
CA ASP A 163 -5.09 -12.05 -7.76
C ASP A 163 -6.59 -12.15 -8.03
N GLN A 164 -7.42 -11.47 -7.24
CA GLN A 164 -8.86 -11.36 -7.51
C GLN A 164 -9.15 -10.72 -8.87
N LEU A 165 -8.44 -9.65 -9.24
CA LEU A 165 -8.58 -9.03 -10.57
C LEU A 165 -8.11 -9.97 -11.69
N THR A 166 -7.09 -10.79 -11.44
CA THR A 166 -6.61 -11.81 -12.38
C THR A 166 -7.66 -12.89 -12.59
N ASP A 167 -8.30 -13.36 -11.52
CA ASP A 167 -9.37 -14.34 -11.59
C ASP A 167 -10.58 -13.79 -12.37
N ILE A 168 -11.02 -12.56 -12.07
CA ILE A 168 -12.09 -11.88 -12.81
C ILE A 168 -11.70 -11.71 -14.29
N ALA A 169 -10.45 -11.34 -14.57
CA ALA A 169 -9.97 -11.19 -15.93
C ALA A 169 -10.04 -12.51 -16.72
N GLN A 170 -9.68 -13.63 -16.09
CA GLN A 170 -9.75 -14.95 -16.69
C GLN A 170 -11.19 -15.45 -16.86
N GLU A 171 -12.04 -15.26 -15.86
CA GLU A 171 -13.44 -15.68 -15.86
C GLU A 171 -14.23 -14.98 -16.98
N TYR A 172 -14.05 -13.67 -17.11
CA TYR A 172 -14.79 -12.83 -18.06
C TYR A 172 -13.97 -12.46 -19.30
N ARG A 173 -12.97 -13.27 -19.62
CA ARG A 173 -12.06 -13.11 -20.76
C ARG A 173 -12.79 -12.80 -22.07
N ASP A 174 -13.86 -13.53 -22.34
CA ASP A 174 -14.55 -13.52 -23.63
C ASP A 174 -15.87 -12.71 -23.60
N VAL A 175 -16.10 -11.92 -22.56
CA VAL A 175 -17.31 -11.07 -22.47
C VAL A 175 -17.06 -9.78 -23.24
N PRO A 176 -17.62 -9.60 -24.45
CA PRO A 176 -17.38 -8.42 -25.25
C PRO A 176 -18.12 -7.22 -24.65
N MET A 177 -17.50 -6.05 -24.73
CA MET A 177 -18.08 -4.80 -24.26
C MET A 177 -17.70 -3.65 -25.19
N LEU A 178 -18.59 -2.67 -25.29
CA LEU A 178 -18.30 -1.44 -26.01
C LEU A 178 -17.27 -0.64 -25.20
N ALA A 179 -16.12 -0.33 -25.81
CA ALA A 179 -15.16 0.56 -25.19
C ALA A 179 -15.66 2.01 -25.24
N ARG A 180 -15.20 2.83 -24.30
CA ARG A 180 -15.47 4.27 -24.30
C ARG A 180 -14.16 5.06 -24.33
N THR A 181 -14.02 5.95 -25.32
CA THR A 181 -12.92 6.92 -25.36
C THR A 181 -13.51 8.33 -25.39
N HIS A 182 -12.99 9.24 -24.56
CA HIS A 182 -13.66 10.53 -24.30
C HIS A 182 -15.14 10.40 -23.88
N GLY A 183 -15.50 9.27 -23.26
CA GLY A 183 -16.88 8.92 -22.91
C GLY A 183 -17.78 8.57 -24.11
N GLN A 184 -17.24 8.46 -25.32
CA GLN A 184 -17.98 8.11 -26.53
C GLN A 184 -17.72 6.65 -26.94
N PRO A 185 -18.70 5.99 -27.61
CA PRO A 185 -18.50 4.66 -28.20
C PRO A 185 -17.22 4.55 -29.02
N ALA A 186 -16.48 3.46 -28.83
CA ALA A 186 -15.22 3.18 -29.50
C ALA A 186 -15.08 1.69 -29.82
N THR A 187 -13.97 1.34 -30.47
CA THR A 187 -13.62 -0.04 -30.85
C THR A 187 -13.80 -1.01 -29.67
N PRO A 188 -14.58 -2.10 -29.83
CA PRO A 188 -14.89 -3.03 -28.76
C PRO A 188 -13.67 -3.62 -28.06
N THR A 189 -13.88 -4.02 -26.81
CA THR A 189 -12.93 -4.73 -25.96
C THR A 189 -13.66 -5.89 -25.26
N THR A 190 -13.03 -6.52 -24.28
CA THR A 190 -13.69 -7.49 -23.39
C THR A 190 -13.56 -7.04 -21.94
N PHE A 191 -14.56 -7.32 -21.11
CA PHE A 191 -14.53 -6.99 -19.69
C PHE A 191 -13.31 -7.61 -18.99
N GLY A 192 -13.02 -8.88 -19.29
CA GLY A 192 -11.85 -9.57 -18.74
C GLY A 192 -10.52 -8.87 -19.09
N LYS A 193 -10.34 -8.45 -20.34
CA LYS A 193 -9.16 -7.66 -20.75
C LYS A 193 -9.06 -6.31 -20.03
N GLU A 194 -10.16 -5.63 -19.73
CA GLU A 194 -10.08 -4.38 -18.95
C GLU A 194 -9.66 -4.67 -17.49
N MET A 195 -10.09 -5.79 -16.90
CA MET A 195 -9.62 -6.20 -15.57
C MET A 195 -8.14 -6.62 -15.57
N ALA A 196 -7.69 -7.27 -16.66
CA ALA A 196 -6.30 -7.62 -16.89
C ALA A 196 -5.37 -6.40 -16.86
N VAL A 197 -5.80 -5.25 -17.40
CA VAL A 197 -5.04 -4.00 -17.35
C VAL A 197 -4.79 -3.56 -15.91
N TYR A 198 -5.80 -3.64 -15.04
CA TYR A 198 -5.67 -3.29 -13.63
C TYR A 198 -4.78 -4.29 -12.88
N ALA A 199 -4.98 -5.60 -13.08
CA ALA A 199 -4.15 -6.65 -12.48
C ALA A 199 -2.66 -6.45 -12.83
N SER A 200 -2.33 -6.26 -14.11
CA SER A 200 -0.96 -6.06 -14.58
C SER A 200 -0.30 -4.79 -14.00
N ARG A 201 -1.03 -3.66 -14.01
CA ARG A 201 -0.57 -2.40 -13.39
C ARG A 201 -0.33 -2.58 -11.90
N LEU A 202 -1.24 -3.24 -11.21
CA LEU A 202 -1.16 -3.48 -9.76
C LEU A 202 0.02 -4.40 -9.43
N GLY A 203 0.25 -5.47 -10.19
CA GLY A 203 1.42 -6.35 -10.03
C GLY A 203 2.75 -5.59 -10.13
N THR A 204 2.88 -4.68 -11.11
CA THR A 204 4.06 -3.82 -11.23
C THR A 204 4.21 -2.86 -10.03
N ALA A 205 3.11 -2.28 -9.56
CA ALA A 205 3.13 -1.36 -8.42
C ALA A 205 3.47 -2.07 -7.10
N VAL A 206 2.94 -3.27 -6.89
CA VAL A 206 3.27 -4.14 -5.75
C VAL A 206 4.76 -4.49 -5.74
N ALA A 207 5.33 -4.89 -6.87
CA ALA A 207 6.77 -5.19 -6.96
C ALA A 207 7.65 -3.98 -6.62
N ARG A 208 7.22 -2.76 -6.99
CA ARG A 208 7.91 -1.53 -6.59
C ARG A 208 7.80 -1.24 -5.11
N ALA A 209 6.63 -1.49 -4.51
CA ALA A 209 6.44 -1.32 -3.08
C ALA A 209 7.28 -2.33 -2.28
N GLN A 210 7.36 -3.58 -2.74
CA GLN A 210 8.24 -4.61 -2.18
C GLN A 210 9.71 -4.16 -2.23
N SER A 211 10.21 -3.78 -3.41
CA SER A 211 11.59 -3.28 -3.54
C SER A 211 11.87 -2.08 -2.63
N ALA A 212 10.93 -1.12 -2.53
CA ALA A 212 11.11 0.05 -1.66
C ALA A 212 11.03 -0.29 -0.17
N THR A 213 10.35 -1.38 0.20
CA THR A 213 10.35 -1.93 1.55
C THR A 213 11.68 -2.62 1.87
N ASP A 214 12.20 -3.42 0.94
CA ASP A 214 13.51 -4.08 1.06
C ASP A 214 14.65 -3.04 1.15
N ASP A 215 14.51 -1.91 0.47
CA ASP A 215 15.49 -0.80 0.47
C ASP A 215 15.38 0.14 1.70
N LEU A 216 14.53 -0.17 2.69
CA LEU A 216 14.44 0.63 3.92
C LEU A 216 15.79 0.64 4.64
N SER A 217 16.23 1.84 5.05
CA SER A 217 17.62 2.05 5.45
C SER A 217 17.75 2.69 6.82
N GLY A 218 18.58 2.15 7.70
CA GLY A 218 18.81 2.64 9.06
C GLY A 218 20.13 3.41 9.21
N LYS A 219 20.23 4.26 10.24
CA LYS A 219 21.51 4.84 10.67
C LYS A 219 21.77 4.56 12.14
N LEU A 220 23.05 4.39 12.48
CA LEU A 220 23.56 4.43 13.86
C LEU A 220 24.88 5.20 13.85
N ALA A 221 24.88 6.43 14.33
CA ALA A 221 26.08 7.28 14.24
C ALA A 221 26.18 8.33 15.34
N GLY A 222 25.37 8.20 16.39
CA GLY A 222 25.37 9.08 17.55
C GLY A 222 24.81 10.47 17.24
N ALA A 223 25.12 11.40 18.15
CA ALA A 223 24.43 12.70 18.27
C ALA A 223 24.42 13.59 17.02
N SER A 224 25.39 13.47 16.11
CA SER A 224 25.47 14.31 14.92
C SER A 224 25.95 13.56 13.67
N GLY A 225 25.88 12.23 13.67
CA GLY A 225 26.30 11.42 12.51
C GLY A 225 27.81 11.19 12.39
N THR A 226 28.55 11.26 13.49
CA THR A 226 30.03 11.26 13.48
C THR A 226 30.69 10.27 14.42
N TYR A 227 29.91 9.45 15.13
CA TYR A 227 30.42 8.47 16.09
C TYR A 227 31.26 9.09 17.22
N ALA A 228 31.12 10.40 17.47
CA ALA A 228 32.04 11.13 18.35
C ALA A 228 32.09 10.59 19.79
N ALA A 229 30.93 10.20 20.35
CA ALA A 229 30.85 9.60 21.67
C ALA A 229 31.48 8.20 21.70
N HIS A 230 31.16 7.39 20.69
CA HIS A 230 31.72 6.05 20.49
C HIS A 230 33.25 6.06 20.40
N VAL A 231 33.81 6.90 19.52
CA VAL A 231 35.26 7.05 19.31
C VAL A 231 35.95 7.60 20.55
N ALA A 232 35.32 8.52 21.28
CA ALA A 232 35.90 9.07 22.51
C ALA A 232 36.03 8.00 23.61
N ALA A 233 35.11 7.05 23.68
CA ALA A 233 35.12 5.98 24.66
C ALA A 233 36.00 4.79 24.22
N TYR A 234 35.90 4.37 22.96
CA TYR A 234 36.67 3.27 22.39
C TYR A 234 37.23 3.64 21.01
N PRO A 235 38.43 4.27 20.95
CA PRO A 235 39.02 4.74 19.70
C PRO A 235 39.60 3.61 18.83
N SER A 236 39.75 2.39 19.35
CA SER A 236 40.28 1.24 18.63
C SER A 236 39.23 0.46 17.84
N ILE A 237 37.94 0.65 18.15
CA ILE A 237 36.83 -0.05 17.49
C ILE A 237 36.50 0.66 16.17
N ASP A 238 36.34 -0.11 15.10
CA ASP A 238 35.82 0.39 13.84
C ASP A 238 34.29 0.54 13.92
N TRP A 239 33.86 1.71 14.40
CA TRP A 239 32.44 2.00 14.61
C TRP A 239 31.61 2.08 13.32
N GLN A 240 32.26 2.31 12.16
CA GLN A 240 31.54 2.30 10.89
C GLN A 240 31.18 0.88 10.47
N VAL A 241 32.14 -0.05 10.63
CA VAL A 241 31.89 -1.48 10.39
C VAL A 241 30.89 -2.02 11.40
N PHE A 242 31.04 -1.70 12.69
CA PHE A 242 30.08 -2.10 13.71
C PHE A 242 28.66 -1.63 13.39
N SER A 243 28.49 -0.35 13.02
CA SER A 243 27.18 0.21 12.68
C SER A 243 26.56 -0.48 11.48
N GLU A 244 27.35 -0.69 10.41
CA GLU A 244 26.88 -1.40 9.22
C GLU A 244 26.39 -2.81 9.55
N SER A 245 27.19 -3.58 10.29
CA SER A 245 26.82 -4.93 10.71
C SER A 245 25.59 -4.93 11.63
N PHE A 246 25.49 -4.00 12.59
CA PHE A 246 24.34 -3.92 13.47
C PHE A 246 23.05 -3.59 12.70
N VAL A 247 23.08 -2.61 11.80
CA VAL A 247 21.90 -2.24 11.00
C VAL A 247 21.47 -3.39 10.07
N ASP A 248 22.43 -4.13 9.50
CA ASP A 248 22.17 -5.33 8.69
C ASP A 248 21.50 -6.45 9.50
N THR A 249 21.86 -6.65 10.78
CA THR A 249 21.17 -7.65 11.64
C THR A 249 19.71 -7.33 11.89
N LEU A 250 19.29 -6.07 11.71
CA LEU A 250 17.90 -5.63 11.78
C LEU A 250 17.16 -5.75 10.44
N GLY A 251 17.82 -6.27 9.39
CA GLY A 251 17.25 -6.40 8.05
C GLY A 251 17.11 -5.07 7.31
N LEU A 252 17.95 -4.07 7.63
CA LEU A 252 17.90 -2.74 7.03
C LEU A 252 19.21 -2.40 6.29
N GLU A 253 19.10 -1.61 5.23
CA GLU A 253 20.27 -1.05 4.54
C GLU A 253 20.98 0.01 5.40
N HIS A 254 22.31 0.07 5.39
CA HIS A 254 23.04 1.02 6.23
C HIS A 254 23.24 2.41 5.58
N THR A 255 22.62 3.44 6.15
CA THR A 255 22.86 4.84 5.82
C THR A 255 24.15 5.35 6.46
N ARG A 256 25.24 5.37 5.67
CA ARG A 256 26.57 5.78 6.15
C ARG A 256 26.72 7.26 6.47
N LEU A 257 26.02 8.13 5.73
CA LEU A 257 26.13 9.58 5.85
C LEU A 257 24.80 10.15 6.33
N SER A 258 24.76 10.54 7.61
CA SER A 258 23.59 11.13 8.22
C SER A 258 23.98 12.36 9.03
N THR A 259 22.99 13.15 9.42
CA THR A 259 23.16 14.09 10.53
C THR A 259 22.75 13.36 11.82
N GLN A 260 22.08 14.04 12.74
CA GLN A 260 21.47 13.37 13.88
C GLN A 260 20.27 12.50 13.46
N VAL A 261 19.60 12.79 12.33
CA VAL A 261 18.48 12.01 11.80
C VAL A 261 18.91 11.22 10.56
N ASN A 262 18.21 10.11 10.29
CA ASN A 262 18.21 9.49 8.96
C ASN A 262 17.44 10.45 7.99
N PRO A 263 17.96 10.73 6.79
CA PRO A 263 17.36 11.68 5.84
C PRO A 263 15.96 11.29 5.33
N CYS A 264 15.49 10.06 5.55
CA CYS A 264 14.12 9.60 5.23
C CYS A 264 13.74 9.58 3.74
N ASP A 265 14.72 9.66 2.82
CA ASP A 265 14.49 9.50 1.38
C ASP A 265 13.98 8.09 1.01
N ASP A 266 14.38 7.08 1.80
CA ASP A 266 13.89 5.70 1.74
C ASP A 266 12.37 5.63 2.00
N LEU A 267 11.91 6.28 3.06
CA LEU A 267 10.48 6.37 3.40
C LEU A 267 9.70 7.15 2.33
N ALA A 268 10.25 8.24 1.79
CA ALA A 268 9.60 8.97 0.70
C ALA A 268 9.42 8.10 -0.54
N THR A 269 10.45 7.33 -0.92
CA THR A 269 10.41 6.38 -2.02
C THR A 269 9.33 5.31 -1.81
N LEU A 270 9.26 4.74 -0.60
CA LEU A 270 8.21 3.80 -0.23
C LEU A 270 6.80 4.42 -0.32
N PHE A 271 6.61 5.64 0.19
CA PHE A 271 5.32 6.30 0.15
C PHE A 271 4.85 6.57 -1.30
N ASP A 272 5.76 6.91 -2.21
CA ASP A 272 5.44 7.05 -3.63
C ASP A 272 5.09 5.72 -4.30
N ALA A 273 5.73 4.62 -3.90
CA ALA A 273 5.37 3.29 -4.36
C ALA A 273 3.95 2.89 -3.88
N VAL A 274 3.62 3.15 -2.61
CA VAL A 274 2.27 2.91 -2.05
C VAL A 274 1.22 3.79 -2.74
N ARG A 275 1.53 5.05 -3.02
CA ARG A 275 0.63 5.95 -3.78
C ARG A 275 0.35 5.42 -5.18
N SER A 276 1.32 4.74 -5.81
CA SER A 276 1.12 4.13 -7.12
C SER A 276 0.07 3.03 -7.09
N ILE A 277 0.09 2.18 -6.06
CA ILE A 277 -0.98 1.18 -5.80
C ILE A 277 -2.33 1.89 -5.64
N ASN A 278 -2.40 2.88 -4.74
CA ASN A 278 -3.63 3.61 -4.45
C ASN A 278 -4.22 4.28 -5.69
N ASN A 279 -3.39 4.89 -6.54
CA ASN A 279 -3.84 5.57 -7.76
C ASN A 279 -4.45 4.58 -8.77
N ILE A 280 -3.92 3.37 -8.89
CA ILE A 280 -4.48 2.32 -9.77
C ILE A 280 -5.86 1.88 -9.24
N LEU A 281 -5.99 1.73 -7.92
CA LEU A 281 -7.27 1.35 -7.31
C LEU A 281 -8.32 2.47 -7.36
N ILE A 282 -7.92 3.75 -7.21
CA ILE A 282 -8.85 4.89 -7.40
C ILE A 282 -9.38 4.93 -8.84
N ASP A 283 -8.51 4.65 -9.81
CA ASP A 283 -8.87 4.57 -11.23
C ASP A 283 -9.88 3.42 -11.45
N LEU A 284 -9.60 2.24 -10.90
CA LEU A 284 -10.52 1.09 -10.89
C LEU A 284 -11.85 1.42 -10.22
N ASP A 285 -11.85 2.01 -9.02
CA ASP A 285 -13.06 2.35 -8.26
C ASP A 285 -13.99 3.25 -9.08
N ARG A 286 -13.42 4.18 -9.86
CA ARG A 286 -14.17 5.10 -10.74
C ARG A 286 -14.73 4.39 -11.98
N ASP A 287 -13.95 3.52 -12.61
CA ASP A 287 -14.42 2.72 -13.74
C ASP A 287 -15.51 1.73 -13.31
N MET A 288 -15.35 1.07 -12.18
CA MET A 288 -16.39 0.20 -11.60
C MET A 288 -17.67 0.99 -11.32
N TRP A 289 -17.55 2.19 -10.74
CA TRP A 289 -18.70 3.07 -10.55
C TRP A 289 -19.42 3.39 -11.86
N LEU A 290 -18.67 3.69 -12.93
CA LEU A 290 -19.23 3.97 -14.26
C LEU A 290 -19.89 2.74 -14.88
N TYR A 291 -19.25 1.57 -14.83
CA TYR A 291 -19.85 0.33 -15.34
C TYR A 291 -21.14 -0.04 -14.58
N ILE A 292 -21.20 0.18 -13.27
CA ILE A 292 -22.42 -0.01 -12.49
C ILE A 292 -23.50 1.00 -12.90
N SER A 293 -23.12 2.26 -13.13
CA SER A 293 -24.01 3.32 -13.63
C SER A 293 -24.63 2.98 -15.00
N ASP A 294 -23.80 2.45 -15.91
CA ASP A 294 -24.19 1.98 -17.25
C ASP A 294 -24.93 0.63 -17.21
N ARG A 295 -25.08 0.02 -16.03
CA ARG A 295 -25.71 -1.30 -15.79
C ARG A 295 -24.97 -2.47 -16.43
N TYR A 296 -23.69 -2.26 -16.77
CA TYR A 296 -22.76 -3.31 -17.19
C TYR A 296 -22.49 -4.27 -16.05
N LEU A 297 -22.49 -3.78 -14.81
CA LEU A 297 -22.31 -4.60 -13.63
C LEU A 297 -23.58 -4.59 -12.78
N GLY A 298 -24.11 -5.77 -12.50
CA GLY A 298 -25.06 -6.00 -11.41
C GLY A 298 -24.34 -6.11 -10.07
N GLN A 299 -25.08 -5.97 -8.98
CA GLN A 299 -24.60 -6.25 -7.63
C GLN A 299 -25.47 -7.32 -6.99
N GLU A 300 -24.86 -8.43 -6.55
CA GLU A 300 -25.58 -9.42 -5.75
C GLU A 300 -25.96 -8.83 -4.39
N THR A 301 -27.22 -9.00 -3.98
CA THR A 301 -27.68 -8.54 -2.66
C THR A 301 -27.52 -9.64 -1.63
N VAL A 302 -26.82 -9.34 -0.53
CA VAL A 302 -26.84 -10.20 0.65
C VAL A 302 -28.20 -10.00 1.34
N ALA A 303 -28.90 -11.10 1.64
CA ALA A 303 -30.21 -11.05 2.29
C ALA A 303 -30.13 -10.28 3.63
N GLY A 304 -30.73 -9.08 3.69
CA GLY A 304 -30.78 -8.23 4.89
C GLY A 304 -30.06 -6.88 4.77
N GLU A 305 -29.25 -6.65 3.73
CA GLU A 305 -28.67 -5.33 3.48
C GLU A 305 -29.72 -4.33 2.96
N THR A 306 -29.79 -3.16 3.59
CA THR A 306 -30.68 -2.07 3.14
C THR A 306 -29.88 -1.14 2.22
N GLY A 307 -29.98 -1.33 0.90
CA GLY A 307 -29.23 -0.55 -0.09
C GLY A 307 -29.68 0.93 -0.22
N SER A 308 -30.95 1.22 0.05
CA SER A 308 -31.48 2.58 0.17
C SER A 308 -32.59 2.63 1.21
N SER A 309 -32.61 3.68 2.03
CA SER A 309 -33.63 3.90 3.06
C SER A 309 -35.04 4.15 2.48
N THR A 310 -35.16 4.40 1.17
CA THR A 310 -36.43 4.71 0.50
C THR A 310 -36.70 3.88 -0.76
N MET A 311 -35.69 3.27 -1.39
CA MET A 311 -35.82 2.51 -2.64
C MET A 311 -35.32 1.07 -2.50
N PRO A 312 -36.20 0.09 -2.21
CA PRO A 312 -35.81 -1.28 -1.84
C PRO A 312 -35.01 -2.07 -2.91
N HIS A 313 -35.06 -1.64 -4.16
CA HIS A 313 -34.38 -2.29 -5.30
C HIS A 313 -33.03 -1.66 -5.63
N LYS A 314 -32.64 -0.56 -4.98
CA LYS A 314 -31.42 0.19 -5.32
C LYS A 314 -30.22 -0.39 -4.59
N VAL A 315 -29.32 -1.02 -5.34
CA VAL A 315 -27.98 -1.38 -4.87
C VAL A 315 -27.00 -0.30 -5.34
N ASN A 316 -26.17 0.22 -4.44
CA ASN A 316 -25.27 1.34 -4.71
C ASN A 316 -23.80 0.85 -4.60
N PRO A 317 -22.87 1.38 -5.41
CA PRO A 317 -21.44 1.07 -5.36
C PRO A 317 -20.72 1.65 -4.13
N ILE A 318 -21.30 1.54 -2.94
CA ILE A 318 -20.79 2.18 -1.71
C ILE A 318 -19.43 1.68 -1.28
N ASP A 319 -19.05 0.46 -1.69
CA ASP A 319 -17.76 -0.10 -1.35
C ASP A 319 -16.65 0.56 -2.18
N PHE A 320 -16.83 0.71 -3.51
CA PHE A 320 -15.93 1.49 -4.37
C PHE A 320 -15.89 2.97 -3.98
N GLU A 321 -17.03 3.60 -3.68
CA GLU A 321 -17.08 5.00 -3.21
C GLU A 321 -16.33 5.20 -1.87
N ASN A 322 -16.41 4.21 -0.97
CA ASN A 322 -15.68 4.24 0.29
C ASN A 322 -14.17 4.04 0.08
N SER A 323 -13.80 3.16 -0.84
CA SER A 323 -12.41 2.95 -1.23
C SER A 323 -11.81 4.23 -1.81
N GLU A 324 -12.44 4.81 -2.85
CA GLU A 324 -11.96 6.03 -3.52
C GLU A 324 -11.66 7.14 -2.50
N GLY A 325 -12.59 7.36 -1.55
CA GLY A 325 -12.43 8.38 -0.52
C GLY A 325 -11.27 8.12 0.44
N ASN A 326 -11.10 6.88 0.90
CA ASN A 326 -10.00 6.51 1.80
C ASN A 326 -8.65 6.54 1.09
N LEU A 327 -8.55 6.00 -0.12
CA LEU A 327 -7.31 6.02 -0.91
C LEU A 327 -6.88 7.44 -1.28
N SER A 328 -7.85 8.31 -1.60
CA SER A 328 -7.58 9.74 -1.84
C SER A 328 -7.03 10.43 -0.57
N LYS A 329 -7.59 10.10 0.60
CA LYS A 329 -7.07 10.62 1.88
C LYS A 329 -5.68 10.08 2.20
N ALA A 330 -5.46 8.77 1.99
CA ALA A 330 -4.15 8.15 2.15
C ALA A 330 -3.10 8.84 1.27
N ASN A 331 -3.41 9.08 -0.01
CA ASN A 331 -2.50 9.75 -0.94
C ASN A 331 -2.18 11.19 -0.51
N SER A 332 -3.16 11.92 0.02
CA SER A 332 -2.91 13.25 0.58
C SER A 332 -1.91 13.20 1.74
N ASP A 333 -2.03 12.22 2.63
CA ASP A 333 -1.14 12.07 3.78
C ASP A 333 0.23 11.57 3.36
N LEU A 334 0.31 10.57 2.48
CA LEU A 334 1.57 10.03 1.97
C LEU A 334 2.38 11.09 1.23
N THR A 335 1.73 11.94 0.43
CA THR A 335 2.40 13.08 -0.25
C THR A 335 2.96 14.04 0.79
N PHE A 336 2.15 14.46 1.76
CA PHE A 336 2.60 15.36 2.82
C PHE A 336 3.76 14.76 3.63
N LEU A 337 3.67 13.47 3.99
CA LEU A 337 4.70 12.76 4.74
C LEU A 337 6.01 12.73 3.96
N ALA A 338 5.99 12.30 2.69
CA ALA A 338 7.17 12.21 1.84
C ALA A 338 7.87 13.57 1.67
N ASP A 339 7.09 14.63 1.43
CA ASP A 339 7.61 15.99 1.25
C ASP A 339 8.17 16.58 2.56
N TYR A 340 7.53 16.31 3.70
CA TYR A 340 7.86 16.97 4.96
C TYR A 340 9.07 16.34 5.66
N ILE A 341 9.13 15.00 5.74
CA ILE A 341 10.12 14.31 6.57
C ILE A 341 11.54 14.33 6.00
N THR A 342 11.69 14.68 4.72
CA THR A 342 12.97 14.76 3.99
C THR A 342 13.68 16.10 4.18
N THR A 343 13.06 17.07 4.88
CA THR A 343 13.65 18.39 5.14
C THR A 343 13.77 18.68 6.62
N SER A 344 14.98 19.00 7.08
CA SER A 344 15.25 19.38 8.47
C SER A 344 16.28 20.50 8.55
N ARG A 345 16.11 21.45 9.48
CA ARG A 345 17.02 22.59 9.64
C ARG A 345 18.35 22.15 10.26
N LEU A 346 19.46 22.49 9.60
CA LEU A 346 20.83 22.16 10.04
C LEU A 346 20.99 20.65 10.28
N GLN A 347 21.61 20.23 11.39
CA GLN A 347 21.79 18.81 11.73
C GLN A 347 20.50 18.12 12.15
N ARG A 348 19.47 18.88 12.58
CA ARG A 348 18.05 18.52 12.65
C ARG A 348 17.26 19.56 13.43
N ASP A 349 15.97 19.60 13.17
CA ASP A 349 14.94 20.02 14.12
C ASP A 349 13.99 18.84 14.44
N LEU A 350 13.10 19.00 15.43
CA LEU A 350 12.26 17.90 15.94
C LEU A 350 10.84 17.87 15.33
N SER A 351 10.58 18.67 14.29
CA SER A 351 9.23 18.75 13.71
C SER A 351 8.78 17.46 13.03
N ASP A 352 9.74 16.64 12.57
CA ASP A 352 9.51 15.34 11.95
C ASP A 352 8.96 14.28 12.93
N SER A 353 9.31 14.37 14.23
CA SER A 353 8.93 13.38 15.24
C SER A 353 7.41 13.22 15.37
N THR A 354 6.66 14.32 15.43
CA THR A 354 5.19 14.24 15.51
C THR A 354 4.57 13.83 14.17
N VAL A 355 5.22 14.21 13.06
CA VAL A 355 4.74 13.90 11.70
C VAL A 355 4.84 12.40 11.43
N LYS A 356 5.97 11.75 11.74
CA LYS A 356 6.18 10.30 11.58
C LYS A 356 5.16 9.44 12.35
N ARG A 357 4.61 9.93 13.45
CA ARG A 357 3.53 9.25 14.20
C ARG A 357 2.21 9.15 13.42
N ASN A 358 2.09 9.81 12.26
CA ASN A 358 0.92 9.74 11.39
C ASN A 358 1.07 8.76 10.21
N ILE A 359 2.22 8.09 10.06
CA ILE A 359 2.43 7.08 9.01
C ILE A 359 1.37 5.97 9.11
N GLY A 360 1.11 5.49 10.33
CA GLY A 360 0.08 4.48 10.59
C GLY A 360 -1.34 4.90 10.20
N ALA A 361 -1.66 6.20 10.29
CA ALA A 361 -2.96 6.72 9.86
C ALA A 361 -3.10 6.67 8.32
N ALA A 362 -2.04 7.03 7.59
CA ALA A 362 -2.01 6.91 6.14
C ALA A 362 -2.16 5.45 5.68
N PHE A 363 -1.41 4.53 6.30
CA PHE A 363 -1.51 3.09 6.03
C PHE A 363 -2.88 2.52 6.39
N SER A 364 -3.51 3.02 7.46
CA SER A 364 -4.87 2.62 7.83
C SER A 364 -5.90 3.00 6.76
N HIS A 365 -5.77 4.19 6.16
CA HIS A 365 -6.61 4.57 5.02
C HIS A 365 -6.34 3.69 3.79
N CYS A 366 -5.09 3.33 3.50
CA CYS A 366 -4.77 2.35 2.44
C CYS A 366 -5.50 1.03 2.69
N LEU A 367 -5.33 0.43 3.87
CA LEU A 367 -5.91 -0.87 4.22
C LEU A 367 -7.45 -0.86 4.17
N ILE A 368 -8.08 0.22 4.61
CA ILE A 368 -9.54 0.38 4.49
C ILE A 368 -9.94 0.41 3.01
N GLY A 369 -9.21 1.15 2.18
CA GLY A 369 -9.45 1.23 0.74
C GLY A 369 -9.31 -0.14 0.07
N TYR A 370 -8.22 -0.86 0.33
CA TYR A 370 -7.97 -2.16 -0.26
C TYR A 370 -9.08 -3.16 0.06
N GLY A 371 -9.43 -3.31 1.35
CA GLY A 371 -10.52 -4.19 1.78
C GLY A 371 -11.92 -3.65 1.45
N LYS A 372 -12.05 -2.49 0.80
CA LYS A 372 -13.30 -1.96 0.28
C LYS A 372 -13.41 -2.16 -1.22
N THR A 373 -12.33 -2.01 -1.98
CA THR A 373 -12.27 -2.46 -3.37
C THR A 373 -12.54 -3.96 -3.45
N GLU A 374 -11.89 -4.78 -2.60
CA GLU A 374 -12.07 -6.24 -2.56
C GLU A 374 -13.54 -6.62 -2.35
N ALA A 375 -14.17 -6.04 -1.32
CA ALA A 375 -15.59 -6.27 -1.03
C ALA A 375 -16.54 -5.75 -2.12
N GLY A 376 -16.10 -4.77 -2.91
CA GLY A 376 -16.83 -4.29 -4.08
C GLY A 376 -16.73 -5.30 -5.22
N LEU A 377 -15.52 -5.81 -5.49
CA LEU A 377 -15.25 -6.82 -6.52
C LEU A 377 -15.98 -8.14 -6.25
N ASP A 378 -16.10 -8.57 -5.00
CA ASP A 378 -16.86 -9.77 -4.61
C ASP A 378 -18.34 -9.72 -4.99
N LYS A 379 -18.89 -8.52 -5.23
CA LYS A 379 -20.32 -8.32 -5.48
C LYS A 379 -20.66 -8.09 -6.94
N ILE A 380 -19.68 -7.82 -7.80
CA ILE A 380 -19.95 -7.47 -9.19
C ILE A 380 -20.23 -8.72 -10.03
N VAL A 381 -21.25 -8.62 -10.88
CA VAL A 381 -21.56 -9.64 -11.89
C VAL A 381 -21.79 -8.93 -13.22
N PRO A 382 -20.99 -9.23 -14.27
CA PRO A 382 -21.22 -8.68 -15.60
C PRO A 382 -22.61 -9.02 -16.15
N ASN A 383 -23.30 -8.01 -16.64
CA ASN A 383 -24.58 -8.14 -17.33
C ASN A 383 -24.32 -8.22 -18.84
N GLU A 384 -23.96 -9.42 -19.30
CA GLU A 384 -23.65 -9.67 -20.70
C GLU A 384 -24.78 -9.27 -21.65
N HIS A 385 -26.04 -9.36 -21.21
CA HIS A 385 -27.19 -8.97 -22.03
C HIS A 385 -27.14 -7.48 -22.38
N VAL A 386 -26.90 -6.61 -21.39
CA VAL A 386 -26.79 -5.15 -21.61
C VAL A 386 -25.56 -4.81 -22.45
N MET A 387 -24.43 -5.45 -22.18
CA MET A 387 -23.19 -5.22 -22.94
C MET A 387 -23.35 -5.59 -24.42
N ARG A 388 -23.92 -6.77 -24.71
CA ARG A 388 -24.17 -7.23 -26.10
C ARG A 388 -25.25 -6.40 -26.79
N GLU A 389 -26.29 -5.97 -26.07
CA GLU A 389 -27.31 -5.07 -26.61
C GLU A 389 -26.73 -3.71 -27.01
N GLU A 390 -25.83 -3.13 -26.19
CA GLU A 390 -25.21 -1.84 -26.55
C GLU A 390 -24.29 -1.97 -27.77
N LEU A 391 -23.52 -3.07 -27.87
CA LEU A 391 -22.72 -3.38 -29.06
C LEU A 391 -23.59 -3.52 -30.32
N ALA A 392 -24.68 -4.28 -30.23
CA ALA A 392 -25.61 -4.49 -31.36
C ALA A 392 -26.27 -3.17 -31.82
N ASN A 393 -26.52 -2.25 -30.89
CA ASN A 393 -27.12 -0.95 -31.18
C ASN A 393 -26.12 0.12 -31.65
N THR A 394 -24.82 -0.22 -31.75
CA THR A 394 -23.77 0.73 -32.15
C THR A 394 -22.96 0.21 -33.35
N PRO A 395 -23.57 -0.10 -34.50
CA PRO A 395 -22.87 -0.72 -35.63
C PRO A 395 -21.75 0.15 -36.23
N GLU A 396 -21.78 1.48 -36.06
CA GLU A 396 -20.78 2.40 -36.62
C GLU A 396 -19.34 2.11 -36.17
N ILE A 397 -19.14 1.41 -35.05
CA ILE A 397 -17.80 1.08 -34.52
C ILE A 397 -17.00 0.13 -35.43
N ILE A 398 -17.66 -0.67 -36.29
CA ILE A 398 -16.94 -1.50 -37.27
C ILE A 398 -16.35 -0.66 -38.41
N GLY A 399 -16.72 0.62 -38.52
CA GLY A 399 -16.25 1.50 -39.58
C GLY A 399 -14.72 1.59 -39.64
N GLU A 400 -14.04 1.53 -38.49
CA GLU A 400 -12.57 1.45 -38.44
C GLU A 400 -12.04 0.18 -39.14
N ALA A 401 -12.60 -0.99 -38.82
CA ALA A 401 -12.21 -2.25 -39.45
C ALA A 401 -12.43 -2.21 -40.96
N VAL A 402 -13.61 -1.73 -41.38
CA VAL A 402 -13.99 -1.60 -42.80
C VAL A 402 -13.00 -0.72 -43.55
N GLN A 403 -12.71 0.50 -43.06
CA GLN A 403 -11.75 1.35 -43.76
C GLN A 403 -10.34 0.74 -43.78
N THR A 404 -9.98 -0.05 -42.78
CA THR A 404 -8.66 -0.67 -42.67
C THR A 404 -8.48 -1.79 -43.68
N ILE A 405 -9.50 -2.65 -43.82
CA ILE A 405 -9.54 -3.69 -44.85
C ILE A 405 -9.53 -3.06 -46.25
N LEU A 406 -10.32 -2.01 -46.49
CA LEU A 406 -10.32 -1.32 -47.78
C LEU A 406 -8.97 -0.67 -48.12
N ARG A 407 -8.29 -0.09 -47.13
CA ARG A 407 -6.91 0.42 -47.31
C ARG A 407 -5.93 -0.69 -47.69
N ARG A 408 -6.07 -1.89 -47.10
CA ARG A 408 -5.27 -3.08 -47.46
C ARG A 408 -5.46 -3.45 -48.93
N GLU A 409 -6.68 -3.34 -49.45
CA GLU A 409 -7.01 -3.58 -50.86
C GLU A 409 -6.64 -2.41 -51.79
N GLY A 410 -6.07 -1.32 -51.26
CA GLY A 410 -5.61 -0.18 -52.05
C GLY A 410 -6.67 0.88 -52.34
N ASP A 411 -7.82 0.85 -51.67
CA ASP A 411 -8.85 1.90 -51.80
C ASP A 411 -8.37 3.21 -51.17
N THR A 412 -8.13 4.20 -52.03
CA THR A 412 -7.66 5.54 -51.61
C THR A 412 -8.73 6.38 -50.94
N GLU A 413 -10.01 5.99 -51.04
CA GLU A 413 -11.17 6.71 -50.51
C GLU A 413 -11.81 5.97 -49.32
N ALA A 414 -11.20 4.88 -48.83
CA ALA A 414 -11.72 4.01 -47.78
C ALA A 414 -12.34 4.75 -46.57
N TYR A 415 -11.63 5.75 -46.04
CA TYR A 415 -12.11 6.54 -44.91
C TYR A 415 -13.32 7.42 -45.27
N GLU A 416 -13.29 8.05 -46.45
CA GLU A 416 -14.38 8.93 -46.89
C GLU A 416 -15.66 8.12 -47.16
N ARG A 417 -15.55 6.89 -47.67
CA ARG A 417 -16.71 5.97 -47.81
C ARG A 417 -17.40 5.69 -46.47
N VAL A 418 -16.62 5.31 -45.45
CA VAL A 418 -17.16 5.02 -44.10
C VAL A 418 -17.71 6.29 -43.46
N LYS A 419 -17.03 7.42 -43.63
CA LYS A 419 -17.48 8.72 -43.12
C LYS A 419 -18.78 9.20 -43.79
N GLU A 420 -18.94 9.00 -45.09
CA GLU A 420 -20.20 9.31 -45.79
C GLU A 420 -21.36 8.48 -45.28
N LEU A 421 -21.12 7.20 -44.94
CA LEU A 421 -22.12 6.32 -44.32
C LEU A 421 -22.49 6.74 -42.89
N THR A 422 -21.49 7.11 -42.08
CA THR A 422 -21.65 7.26 -40.62
C THR A 422 -21.97 8.69 -40.17
N ARG A 423 -21.70 9.71 -40.99
CA ARG A 423 -21.76 11.11 -40.52
C ARG A 423 -23.19 11.63 -40.39
N GLY A 424 -23.62 11.80 -39.14
CA GLY A 424 -24.87 12.50 -38.80
C GLY A 424 -26.13 11.69 -39.09
N GLN A 425 -26.01 10.37 -39.24
CA GLN A 425 -27.10 9.44 -39.44
C GLN A 425 -27.00 8.30 -38.43
N HIS A 426 -28.14 7.72 -38.07
CA HIS A 426 -28.16 6.46 -37.33
C HIS A 426 -27.87 5.35 -38.34
N VAL A 427 -26.77 4.64 -38.15
CA VAL A 427 -26.35 3.56 -39.06
C VAL A 427 -26.91 2.24 -38.54
N THR A 428 -27.24 1.34 -39.46
CA THR A 428 -27.61 -0.05 -39.19
C THR A 428 -26.55 -0.99 -39.75
N ILE A 429 -26.53 -2.25 -39.29
CA ILE A 429 -25.60 -3.23 -39.87
C ILE A 429 -25.95 -3.52 -41.35
N GLU A 430 -27.22 -3.39 -41.71
CA GLU A 430 -27.69 -3.50 -43.09
C GLU A 430 -27.11 -2.40 -43.99
N ASP A 431 -26.96 -1.16 -43.51
CA ASP A 431 -26.32 -0.08 -44.26
C ASP A 431 -24.85 -0.40 -44.60
N PHE A 432 -24.14 -1.08 -43.68
CA PHE A 432 -22.80 -1.60 -43.95
C PHE A 432 -22.81 -2.74 -44.97
N HIS A 433 -23.77 -3.67 -44.90
CA HIS A 433 -23.89 -4.74 -45.88
C HIS A 433 -24.16 -4.22 -47.29
N ASP A 434 -24.99 -3.18 -47.43
CA ASP A 434 -25.24 -2.50 -48.70
C ASP A 434 -23.97 -1.82 -49.24
N LEU A 435 -23.19 -1.17 -48.36
CA LEU A 435 -21.87 -0.66 -48.73
C LEU A 435 -20.98 -1.79 -49.24
N PHE A 436 -20.87 -2.91 -48.51
CA PHE A 436 -20.00 -4.03 -48.88
C PHE A 436 -20.35 -4.64 -50.23
N ALA A 437 -21.66 -4.78 -50.52
CA ALA A 437 -22.12 -5.29 -51.80
C ALA A 437 -21.72 -4.40 -52.99
N SER A 438 -21.62 -3.08 -52.75
CA SER A 438 -21.27 -2.09 -53.77
C SER A 438 -19.77 -1.97 -54.06
N LEU A 439 -18.90 -2.53 -53.21
CA LEU A 439 -17.45 -2.43 -53.34
C LEU A 439 -16.93 -3.25 -54.53
N ASP A 440 -15.94 -2.69 -55.23
CA ASP A 440 -15.18 -3.37 -56.29
C ASP A 440 -13.93 -4.02 -55.68
N VAL A 441 -14.15 -5.06 -54.88
CA VAL A 441 -13.11 -5.89 -54.23
C VAL A 441 -13.43 -7.37 -54.44
N ASP A 442 -12.42 -8.23 -54.29
CA ASP A 442 -12.56 -9.67 -54.45
C ASP A 442 -13.63 -10.27 -53.51
N ASP A 443 -14.29 -11.35 -53.94
CA ASP A 443 -15.38 -12.00 -53.19
C ASP A 443 -14.93 -12.49 -51.80
N ASP A 444 -13.67 -12.90 -51.67
CA ASP A 444 -13.08 -13.32 -50.39
C ASP A 444 -13.01 -12.14 -49.41
N VAL A 445 -12.71 -10.93 -49.90
CA VAL A 445 -12.69 -9.69 -49.08
C VAL A 445 -14.12 -9.29 -48.70
N LYS A 446 -15.09 -9.43 -49.60
CA LYS A 446 -16.51 -9.19 -49.27
C LYS A 446 -16.99 -10.13 -48.16
N THR A 447 -16.55 -11.38 -48.19
CA THR A 447 -16.86 -12.37 -47.16
C THR A 447 -16.25 -12.00 -45.82
N GLU A 448 -15.00 -11.51 -45.79
CA GLU A 448 -14.34 -10.99 -44.58
C GLU A 448 -15.11 -9.79 -43.99
N LEU A 449 -15.49 -8.82 -44.83
CA LEU A 449 -16.27 -7.65 -44.42
C LEU A 449 -17.64 -8.04 -43.86
N GLN A 450 -18.33 -9.00 -44.49
CA GLN A 450 -19.64 -9.50 -44.04
C GLN A 450 -19.58 -10.25 -42.71
N ALA A 451 -18.41 -10.77 -42.32
CA ALA A 451 -18.23 -11.45 -41.04
C ALA A 451 -18.02 -10.47 -39.87
N LEU A 452 -17.80 -9.18 -40.13
CA LEU A 452 -17.61 -8.17 -39.10
C LEU A 452 -18.93 -7.90 -38.37
N THR A 453 -18.89 -8.01 -37.05
CA THR A 453 -19.94 -7.52 -36.17
C THR A 453 -19.30 -6.74 -35.02
N PRO A 454 -20.01 -5.79 -34.39
CA PRO A 454 -19.51 -5.15 -33.18
C PRO A 454 -19.10 -6.14 -32.09
N GLU A 455 -19.82 -7.26 -31.96
CA GLU A 455 -19.56 -8.26 -30.94
C GLU A 455 -18.28 -9.07 -31.19
N THR A 456 -17.97 -9.35 -32.45
CA THR A 456 -16.79 -10.15 -32.84
C THR A 456 -15.57 -9.28 -33.16
N TYR A 457 -15.72 -7.96 -33.30
CA TYR A 457 -14.64 -7.00 -33.53
C TYR A 457 -13.90 -6.62 -32.22
N ILE A 458 -13.48 -7.62 -31.46
CA ILE A 458 -12.73 -7.48 -30.19
C ILE A 458 -11.22 -7.68 -30.34
N GLY A 459 -10.73 -7.91 -31.56
CA GLY A 459 -9.31 -8.10 -31.86
C GLY A 459 -8.69 -9.24 -31.04
N LEU A 460 -7.61 -8.94 -30.34
CA LEU A 460 -6.87 -9.89 -29.48
C LEU A 460 -7.25 -9.77 -28.00
N ALA A 461 -8.37 -9.12 -27.65
CA ALA A 461 -8.70 -8.82 -26.25
C ALA A 461 -8.68 -10.07 -25.35
N SER A 462 -9.32 -11.15 -25.77
CA SER A 462 -9.31 -12.44 -25.06
C SER A 462 -7.92 -13.07 -24.91
N ASP A 463 -7.06 -12.93 -25.92
CA ASP A 463 -5.71 -13.48 -25.91
C ASP A 463 -4.78 -12.68 -25.00
N LEU A 464 -4.95 -11.35 -24.97
CA LEU A 464 -4.16 -10.44 -24.13
C LEU A 464 -4.35 -10.68 -22.63
N VAL A 465 -5.45 -11.33 -22.22
CA VAL A 465 -5.63 -11.79 -20.82
C VAL A 465 -4.55 -12.79 -20.40
N ASN A 466 -3.90 -13.48 -21.33
CA ASN A 466 -2.77 -14.39 -21.02
C ASN A 466 -1.45 -13.66 -20.69
N GLU A 467 -1.39 -12.34 -20.86
CA GLU A 467 -0.19 -11.53 -20.60
C GLU A 467 -0.15 -10.95 -19.16
N ILE A 468 -1.14 -11.28 -18.33
CA ILE A 468 -1.13 -11.02 -16.87
C ILE A 468 -0.06 -11.92 -16.22
#